data_AF-A0A970K5S5-F1
#
_entry.id   AF-A0A970K5S5-F1
#
_cell.length_a   1.000
_cell.length_b   1.000
_cell.length_c   1.000
_cell.angle_alpha   90.00
_cell.angle_beta   90.00
_cell.angle_gamma   90.00
#
_symmetry.space_group_name_H-M   'P 1'
#
loop_
_entity.id
_entity.type
_entity.pdbx_description
1 polymer ?
#
loop_
_entity_poly.entity_id
_entity_poly.type
_entity_poly.pdbx_seq_one_letter_code
_entity_poly.pdbx_strand_id
1 'polypeptide(L)' 'MEKYDAMSQEELRAKLQELKDLRDEVLEERDMILGQRNVHLSSLLVTKYAKDIEEIEAQIAHVEALIARREG' A
#
# COMPACT_ATOMS: atom_id res chain seq x y z
N MET A 1 4.40 -2.66 -14.06
CA MET A 1 3.11 -2.04 -13.73
C MET A 1 1.95 -2.56 -14.58
N GLU A 2 2.12 -3.60 -15.41
CA GLU A 2 1.04 -4.14 -16.27
C GLU A 2 0.09 -5.12 -15.58
N LYS A 3 0.28 -5.38 -14.27
CA LYS A 3 -0.44 -6.45 -13.55
C LYS A 3 -1.93 -6.11 -13.34
N TYR A 4 -2.28 -4.82 -13.38
CA TYR A 4 -3.63 -4.33 -13.07
C TYR A 4 -4.45 -4.01 -14.34
N ASP A 5 -3.80 -3.64 -15.45
CA ASP A 5 -4.48 -3.30 -16.71
C ASP A 5 -5.34 -4.46 -17.27
N ALA A 6 -4.98 -5.70 -17.01
CA ALA A 6 -5.73 -6.87 -17.46
C ALA A 6 -6.93 -7.25 -16.58
N MET A 7 -7.04 -6.69 -15.37
CA MET A 7 -8.14 -6.99 -14.44
C MET A 7 -9.45 -6.36 -14.90
N SER A 8 -10.59 -6.97 -14.59
CA SER A 8 -11.93 -6.37 -14.74
C SER A 8 -12.16 -5.24 -13.73
N GLN A 9 -13.24 -4.48 -13.89
CA GLN A 9 -13.56 -3.38 -12.98
C GLN A 9 -13.90 -3.85 -11.55
N GLU A 10 -14.60 -4.98 -11.42
CA GLU A 10 -14.87 -5.60 -10.12
C GLU A 10 -13.57 -6.09 -9.46
N GLU A 11 -12.68 -6.72 -10.22
CA GLU A 11 -11.37 -7.14 -9.73
C GLU A 11 -10.50 -5.95 -9.33
N LEU A 12 -10.51 -4.84 -10.07
CA LEU A 12 -9.79 -3.63 -9.70
C LEU A 12 -10.32 -3.04 -8.38
N ARG A 13 -11.64 -3.03 -8.16
CA ARG A 13 -12.24 -2.54 -6.91
C ARG A 13 -11.88 -3.45 -5.73
N ALA A 14 -11.97 -4.76 -5.90
CA ALA A 14 -11.53 -5.72 -4.89
C ALA A 14 -10.05 -5.53 -4.58
N LYS A 15 -9.22 -5.37 -5.63
CA LYS A 15 -7.79 -5.17 -5.46
C LYS A 15 -7.43 -3.86 -4.78
N LEU A 16 -8.18 -2.79 -5.07
CA LEU A 16 -8.04 -1.51 -4.40
C LEU A 16 -8.30 -1.66 -2.90
N GLN A 17 -9.33 -2.41 -2.51
CA GLN A 17 -9.61 -2.67 -1.10
C GLN A 17 -8.47 -3.47 -0.45
N GLU A 18 -8.01 -4.55 -1.08
CA GLU A 18 -6.88 -5.34 -0.57
C GLU A 18 -5.60 -4.49 -0.37
N LEU A 19 -5.32 -3.57 -1.30
CA LEU A 19 -4.16 -2.68 -1.19
C LEU A 19 -4.31 -1.66 -0.05
N LYS A 20 -5.53 -1.17 0.20
CA LYS A 20 -5.83 -0.28 1.33
C LYS A 20 -5.71 -1.02 2.66
N ASP A 21 -6.25 -2.23 2.74
CA ASP A 21 -6.11 -3.09 3.93
C ASP A 21 -4.64 -3.40 4.20
N LEU A 22 -3.87 -3.77 3.16
CA LEU A 22 -2.42 -4.00 3.29
C LEU A 22 -1.66 -2.75 3.76
N ARG A 23 -2.01 -1.57 3.24
CA ARG A 23 -1.42 -0.30 3.68
C ARG A 23 -1.66 -0.09 5.17
N ASP A 24 -2.89 -0.31 5.62
CA ASP A 24 -3.27 -0.10 7.01
C ASP A 24 -2.57 -1.12 7.93
N GLU A 25 -2.47 -2.40 7.53
CA GLU A 25 -1.68 -3.41 8.25
C GLU A 25 -0.20 -3.00 8.40
N VAL A 26 0.42 -2.51 7.32
CA VAL A 26 1.84 -2.06 7.36
C VAL A 26 2.00 -0.81 8.22
N LEU A 27 1.03 0.11 8.21
CA LEU A 27 1.03 1.29 9.08
C LEU A 27 0.90 0.91 10.56
N GLU A 28 -0.01 -0.02 10.88
CA GLU A 28 -0.18 -0.54 12.23
C GLU A 28 1.10 -1.26 12.71
N GLU A 29 1.69 -2.12 11.86
CA GLU A 29 2.95 -2.79 12.17
C GLU A 29 4.07 -1.78 12.44
N ARG A 30 4.22 -0.78 11.57
CA ARG A 30 5.18 0.31 11.75
C ARG A 30 4.96 0.99 13.09
N ASP A 31 3.74 1.36 13.43
CA ASP A 31 3.45 2.09 14.66
C ASP A 31 3.69 1.24 15.91
N MET A 32 3.36 -0.06 15.87
CA MET A 32 3.70 -1.00 16.93
C MET A 32 5.22 -1.11 17.13
N ILE A 33 5.98 -1.28 16.05
CA ILE A 33 7.42 -1.51 16.11
C ILE A 33 8.18 -0.22 16.47
N LEU A 34 7.84 0.91 15.82
CA LEU A 34 8.47 2.21 16.10
C LEU A 34 8.02 2.79 17.46
N GLY A 35 6.85 2.39 17.96
CA GLY A 35 6.34 2.82 19.27
C GLY A 35 6.97 2.11 20.47
N GLN A 36 7.71 1.02 20.27
CA GLN A 36 8.37 0.29 21.35
C GLN A 36 9.55 1.08 21.94
N ARG A 37 9.37 1.64 23.14
CA ARG A 37 10.34 2.51 23.85
C ARG A 37 11.69 1.88 24.23
N ASN A 38 11.93 0.61 23.94
CA ASN A 38 13.19 -0.10 24.24
C ASN A 38 13.87 -0.70 23.01
N VAL A 39 13.34 -0.48 21.80
CA VAL A 39 13.96 -0.94 20.57
C VAL A 39 14.88 0.15 20.06
N HIS A 40 16.17 -0.18 19.89
CA HIS A 40 17.07 0.69 19.14
C HIS A 40 16.66 0.59 17.67
N LEU A 41 15.80 1.50 17.24
CA LEU A 41 15.26 1.50 15.89
C LEU A 41 16.38 1.76 14.90
N SER A 42 16.72 0.74 14.10
CA SER A 42 17.66 0.94 13.01
C SER A 42 17.03 1.87 11.97
N SER A 43 17.81 2.84 11.49
CA SER A 43 17.40 3.71 10.38
C SER A 43 16.97 2.91 9.15
N LEU A 44 17.54 1.71 8.95
CA LEU A 44 17.17 0.77 7.91
C LEU A 44 15.71 0.30 8.04
N LEU A 45 15.23 0.04 9.26
CA LEU A 45 13.87 -0.43 9.50
C LEU A 45 12.84 0.68 9.23
N VAL A 46 13.15 1.92 9.64
CA VAL A 46 12.32 3.09 9.34
C VAL A 46 12.24 3.32 7.83
N THR A 47 13.39 3.27 7.13
CA THR A 47 13.45 3.42 5.67
C THR A 47 12.71 2.28 4.96
N LYS A 48 12.76 1.05 5.48
CA LYS A 48 12.02 -0.08 4.92
C LYS A 48 10.51 0.19 4.96
N TYR A 49 9.93 0.49 6.12
CA TYR A 49 8.50 0.77 6.22
C TYR A 49 8.08 1.96 5.36
N ALA A 50 8.89 3.03 5.32
CA ALA A 50 8.61 4.18 4.47
C ALA A 50 8.54 3.79 2.98
N LYS A 51 9.48 2.95 2.53
CA LYS A 51 9.50 2.45 1.15
C LYS A 51 8.33 1.51 0.86
N ASP A 52 8.02 0.58 1.77
CA ASP A 52 6.92 -0.36 1.60
C ASP A 52 5.58 0.40 1.49
N ILE A 53 5.37 1.43 2.33
CA ILE A 53 4.19 2.30 2.26
C ILE A 53 4.14 3.07 0.93
N GLU A 54 5.25 3.67 0.49
CA GLU A 54 5.32 4.40 -0.79
C GLU A 54 4.98 3.49 -1.98
N GLU A 55 5.49 2.26 -2.00
CA GLU A 55 5.20 1.29 -3.05
C GLU A 55 3.72 0.85 -3.06
N ILE A 56 3.09 0.71 -1.89
CA ILE A 56 1.67 0.39 -1.77
C ILE A 56 0.82 1.58 -2.22
N GLU A 57 1.14 2.80 -1.77
CA GLU A 57 0.42 4.03 -2.17
C GLU A 57 0.51 4.29 -3.67
N ALA A 58 1.68 4.05 -4.28
CA ALA A 58 1.84 4.14 -5.74
C ALA A 58 0.95 3.13 -6.49
N GLN A 59 0.80 1.92 -5.96
CA GLN A 59 -0.09 0.90 -6.53
C GLN A 59 -1.56 1.27 -6.36
N ILE A 60 -1.96 1.78 -5.20
CA ILE A 60 -3.31 2.31 -4.94
C ILE A 60 -3.64 3.40 -5.96
N ALA A 61 -2.78 4.41 -6.09
CA ALA A 61 -2.99 5.52 -7.02
C ALA A 61 -3.13 5.06 -8.47
N HIS A 62 -2.33 4.07 -8.87
CA HIS A 62 -2.43 3.49 -10.21
C HIS A 62 -3.76 2.75 -10.44
N VAL A 63 -4.20 1.93 -9.47
CA VAL A 63 -5.48 1.21 -9.54
C VAL A 63 -6.66 2.19 -9.52
N GLU A 64 -6.63 3.23 -8.69
CA GLU A 64 -7.66 4.28 -8.66
C GLU A 64 -7.75 5.02 -10.00
N ALA A 65 -6.60 5.35 -10.61
CA ALA A 65 -6.57 5.96 -11.94
C ALA A 65 -7.13 5.04 -13.03
N LEU A 66 -6.88 3.72 -12.95
CA LEU A 66 -7.46 2.74 -13.88
C LEU A 66 -8.98 2.63 -13.73
N ILE A 67 -9.50 2.62 -12.49
CA ILE A 67 -10.94 2.60 -12.24
C ILE A 67 -11.59 3.88 -12.79
N ALA A 68 -11.04 5.05 -12.44
CA ALA A 68 -11.59 6.33 -12.89
C ALA A 68 -11.62 6.46 -14.42
N ARG A 69 -10.58 5.97 -15.11
CA ARG A 69 -10.52 5.96 -16.59
C ARG A 69 -11.54 5.05 -17.26
N ARG A 70 -12.06 4.04 -16.55
CA ARG A 70 -13.05 3.09 -17.09
C ARG A 70 -14.48 3.47 -16.74
N GLU A 71 -14.65 4.29 -15.70
CA GLU A 71 -15.95 4.81 -15.25
C GLU A 71 -16.34 6.13 -15.92
N GLY A 72 -15.37 6.87 -16.46
CA GLY A 72 -15.58 8.07 -17.29
C GLY A 72 -15.69 7.74 -18.77
#